data_AF-A0A6I4M5S6-F1
#
_entry.id   AF-A0A6I4M5S6-F1
#
_cell.length_a   1.000
_cell.length_b   1.000
_cell.length_c   1.000
_cell.angle_alpha   90.00
_cell.angle_beta   90.00
_cell.angle_gamma   90.00
#
_symmetry.space_group_name_H-M   'P 1'
#
loop_
_entity.id
_entity.type
_entity.pdbx_description
1 polymer ?
#
loop_
_entity_poly.entity_id
_entity_poly.type
_entity_poly.pdbx_seq_one_letter_code
_entity_poly.pdbx_strand_id
1 'polypeptide(L)'
;MPICPRSWPCWRTRRRSSIRRRSWWDKTWASRARSSYRLLQVTPSMDAHGLHFCEDTLRSVLDVLHRRLDLPDDARPRLAGDMLVAAWRHALGGWAAEAADPPSAAGLAARVRDAMAALPGSLTLPATPRAEAGGR
;
A
#
# COMPACT_ATOMS: atom_id res chain seq x y z
N MET A 1 -33.98 26.01 1.25
CA MET A 1 -33.35 24.73 1.64
C MET A 1 -33.50 24.57 3.14
N PRO A 2 -34.35 23.67 3.67
CA PRO A 2 -34.44 23.49 5.11
C PRO A 2 -33.25 22.67 5.62
N ILE A 3 -32.52 23.22 6.58
CA ILE A 3 -31.42 22.54 7.28
C ILE A 3 -32.08 21.57 8.28
N CYS A 4 -32.15 20.28 7.92
CA CYS A 4 -32.68 19.26 8.83
C CYS A 4 -31.74 19.05 10.04
N PRO A 5 -32.24 19.07 11.28
CA PRO A 5 -31.44 18.89 12.49
C PRO A 5 -30.84 17.48 12.60
N ARG A 6 -29.60 17.40 13.10
CA ARG A 6 -28.77 16.18 13.22
C ARG A 6 -29.38 15.04 14.05
N SER A 7 -30.42 15.31 14.84
CA SER A 7 -31.06 14.34 15.73
C SER A 7 -32.08 13.42 15.05
N TRP A 8 -32.50 13.73 13.82
CA TRP A 8 -33.58 13.01 13.15
C TRP A 8 -33.18 11.60 12.65
N PRO A 9 -34.10 10.62 12.66
CA PRO A 9 -33.86 9.24 12.19
C PRO A 9 -33.32 9.16 10.76
N CYS A 10 -33.71 10.11 9.88
CA CYS A 10 -33.26 10.21 8.49
C CYS A 10 -31.75 10.46 8.36
N TRP A 11 -31.12 11.14 9.34
CA TRP A 11 -29.68 11.34 9.39
C TRP A 11 -28.95 10.05 9.78
N ARG A 12 -29.47 9.28 10.74
CA ARG A 12 -28.90 7.97 11.13
C ARG A 12 -29.03 6.94 10.02
N THR A 13 -30.15 6.89 9.30
CA THR A 13 -30.33 5.98 8.15
C THR A 13 -29.46 6.40 6.97
N ARG A 14 -29.35 7.71 6.66
CA ARG A 14 -28.43 8.21 5.61
C ARG A 14 -26.97 7.92 5.96
N ARG A 15 -26.52 8.16 7.20
CA ARG A 15 -25.15 7.88 7.66
C ARG A 15 -24.84 6.37 7.71
N ARG A 16 -25.79 5.53 8.14
CA ARG A 16 -25.66 4.06 8.05
C ARG A 16 -25.62 3.60 6.59
N SER A 17 -26.39 4.20 5.70
CA SER A 17 -26.41 3.83 4.28
C SER A 17 -25.14 4.24 3.53
N SER A 18 -24.45 5.32 3.93
CA SER A 18 -23.15 5.72 3.35
C SER A 18 -22.00 4.88 3.89
N ILE A 19 -22.00 4.53 5.18
CA ILE A 19 -21.03 3.60 5.79
C ILE A 19 -21.18 2.19 5.20
N ARG A 20 -22.42 1.71 5.04
CA ARG A 20 -22.70 0.39 4.47
C ARG A 20 -22.41 0.30 2.97
N ARG A 21 -22.62 1.39 2.21
CA ARG A 21 -22.16 1.47 0.81
C ARG A 21 -20.64 1.47 0.71
N ARG A 22 -19.96 2.23 1.56
CA ARG A 22 -18.48 2.29 1.59
C ARG A 22 -17.89 0.93 1.95
N SER A 23 -18.40 0.25 2.98
CA SER A 23 -17.88 -1.07 3.37
C SER A 23 -18.14 -2.17 2.34
N TRP A 24 -19.22 -2.08 1.55
CA TRP A 24 -19.46 -2.99 0.43
C TRP A 24 -18.54 -2.69 -0.77
N TRP A 25 -18.32 -1.41 -1.07
CA TRP A 25 -17.35 -0.99 -2.09
C TRP A 25 -15.93 -1.40 -1.72
N ASP A 26 -15.55 -1.23 -0.45
CA ASP A 26 -14.24 -1.62 0.07
C ASP A 26 -14.01 -3.13 -0.04
N LYS A 27 -15.01 -3.95 0.27
CA LYS A 27 -14.92 -5.42 0.16
C LYS A 27 -14.88 -5.88 -1.30
N THR A 28 -15.76 -5.34 -2.15
CA THR A 28 -15.81 -5.71 -3.58
C THR A 28 -14.56 -5.27 -4.33
N TRP A 29 -14.07 -4.07 -4.06
CA TRP A 29 -12.77 -3.61 -4.53
C TRP A 29 -11.64 -4.48 -3.99
N ALA A 30 -11.61 -4.79 -2.70
CA ALA A 30 -10.55 -5.60 -2.09
C ALA A 30 -10.48 -7.01 -2.68
N SER A 31 -11.62 -7.65 -2.90
CA SER A 31 -11.66 -8.95 -3.57
C SER A 31 -11.12 -8.88 -4.99
N ARG A 32 -11.52 -7.86 -5.76
CA ARG A 32 -11.00 -7.64 -7.12
C ARG A 32 -9.50 -7.36 -7.12
N ALA A 33 -9.04 -6.45 -6.27
CA ALA A 33 -7.63 -6.09 -6.16
C ALA A 33 -6.75 -7.31 -5.77
N ARG A 34 -7.20 -8.15 -4.82
CA ARG A 34 -6.49 -9.39 -4.47
C ARG A 34 -6.44 -10.36 -5.65
N SER A 35 -7.54 -10.55 -6.37
CA SER A 35 -7.57 -11.41 -7.56
C SER A 35 -6.68 -10.87 -8.67
N SER A 36 -6.72 -9.57 -8.96
CA SER A 36 -5.84 -8.92 -9.93
C SER A 36 -4.37 -9.08 -9.55
N TYR A 37 -4.02 -8.91 -8.27
CA TYR A 37 -2.66 -9.13 -7.79
C TYR A 37 -2.20 -10.58 -7.98
N ARG A 38 -3.05 -11.57 -7.68
CA ARG A 38 -2.73 -12.98 -7.92
C ARG A 38 -2.51 -13.29 -9.40
N LEU A 39 -3.29 -12.67 -10.29
CA LEU A 39 -3.11 -12.79 -11.73
C LEU A 39 -1.79 -12.16 -12.19
N LEU A 40 -1.42 -10.99 -11.65
CA LEU A 40 -0.13 -10.35 -11.91
C LEU A 40 1.04 -11.30 -11.54
N GLN A 41 0.98 -11.96 -10.37
CA GLN A 41 2.06 -12.83 -9.87
C GLN A 41 2.29 -14.10 -10.70
N VAL A 42 1.30 -14.56 -11.47
CA VAL A 42 1.44 -15.74 -12.34
C VAL A 42 1.69 -15.39 -13.80
N THR A 43 1.71 -14.09 -14.14
CA THR A 43 1.83 -13.60 -15.51
C THR A 43 3.06 -12.69 -15.63
N PRO A 44 4.21 -13.19 -16.13
CA PRO A 44 5.48 -12.46 -16.13
C PRO A 44 5.43 -11.08 -16.82
N SER A 45 4.70 -10.97 -17.94
CA SER A 45 4.54 -9.68 -18.65
C SER A 45 3.81 -8.62 -17.83
N MET A 46 2.88 -9.07 -16.99
CA MET A 46 2.07 -8.23 -16.11
C MET A 46 2.87 -7.77 -14.88
N ASP A 47 3.69 -8.64 -14.29
CA ASP A 47 4.63 -8.25 -13.23
C ASP A 47 5.68 -7.24 -13.74
N ALA A 48 6.26 -7.48 -14.92
CA ALA A 48 7.17 -6.54 -15.55
C ALA A 48 6.51 -5.18 -15.82
N HIS A 49 5.27 -5.18 -16.30
CA HIS A 49 4.49 -3.95 -16.48
C HIS A 49 4.25 -3.23 -15.14
N GLY A 50 3.92 -3.96 -14.07
CA GLY A 50 3.73 -3.39 -12.73
C GLY A 50 5.00 -2.74 -12.16
N LEU A 51 6.16 -3.37 -12.39
CA LEU A 51 7.47 -2.80 -12.05
C LEU A 51 7.72 -1.50 -12.81
N HIS A 52 7.54 -1.52 -14.13
CA HIS A 52 7.72 -0.35 -14.99
C HIS A 52 6.79 0.81 -14.59
N PHE A 53 5.52 0.50 -14.30
CA PHE A 53 4.56 1.50 -13.83
C PHE A 53 5.00 2.16 -12.51
N CYS A 54 5.54 1.39 -11.56
CA CYS A 54 6.05 1.95 -10.31
C CYS A 54 7.26 2.85 -10.54
N GLU A 55 8.18 2.45 -11.43
CA GLU A 55 9.35 3.25 -11.80
C GLU A 55 8.94 4.60 -12.42
N ASP A 56 8.03 4.57 -13.40
CA ASP A 56 7.55 5.75 -14.11
C ASP A 56 6.75 6.70 -13.19
N THR A 57 5.89 6.12 -12.34
CA THR A 57 5.16 6.88 -11.32
C THR A 57 6.12 7.54 -10.35
N LEU A 58 7.14 6.82 -9.88
CA LEU A 58 8.11 7.38 -8.94
C LEU A 58 8.93 8.51 -9.58
N ARG A 59 9.34 8.37 -10.85
CA ARG A 59 9.99 9.45 -11.61
C ARG A 59 9.10 10.69 -11.66
N SER A 60 7.84 10.53 -12.05
CA SER A 60 6.86 11.62 -12.11
C SER A 60 6.65 12.30 -10.74
N VAL A 61 6.60 11.53 -9.66
CA VAL A 61 6.49 12.06 -8.30
C VAL A 61 7.74 12.85 -7.93
N LEU A 62 8.93 12.34 -8.21
CA LEU A 62 10.19 13.04 -7.93
C LEU A 62 10.26 14.35 -8.70
N ASP A 63 9.85 14.40 -9.98
CA ASP A 63 9.78 15.64 -10.75
C ASP A 63 8.86 16.67 -10.10
N VAL A 64 7.71 16.22 -9.58
CA VAL A 64 6.78 17.11 -8.85
C VAL A 64 7.42 17.59 -7.55
N LEU A 65 8.14 16.73 -6.82
CA LEU A 65 8.75 17.09 -5.54
C LEU A 65 9.91 18.07 -5.72
N HIS A 66 10.82 17.85 -6.68
CA HIS A 66 11.92 18.78 -6.98
C HIS A 66 11.41 20.17 -7.42
N ARG A 67 10.25 20.23 -8.09
CA ARG A 67 9.63 21.52 -8.44
C ARG A 67 8.97 22.23 -7.26
N ARG A 68 8.55 21.50 -6.22
CA ARG A 68 7.73 22.04 -5.12
C ARG A 68 8.48 22.21 -3.81
N LEU A 69 9.60 21.51 -3.65
CA LEU A 69 10.37 21.44 -2.42
C LEU A 69 11.85 21.64 -2.75
N ASP A 70 12.58 22.25 -1.81
CA ASP A 70 14.03 22.36 -1.88
C ASP A 70 14.68 21.02 -1.49
N LEU A 71 14.62 20.05 -2.41
CA LEU A 71 15.23 18.75 -2.25
C LEU A 71 16.69 18.77 -2.73
N PRO A 72 17.60 18.05 -2.06
CA PRO A 72 18.96 17.92 -2.53
C PRO A 72 18.98 17.15 -3.85
N ASP A 73 19.79 17.60 -4.80
CA ASP A 73 20.01 16.96 -6.10
C ASP A 73 20.97 15.75 -5.99
N ASP A 74 20.75 14.89 -4.99
CA ASP A 74 21.55 13.69 -4.73
C ASP A 74 20.69 12.41 -4.76
N ALA A 75 21.30 11.27 -4.45
CA ALA A 75 20.61 9.98 -4.54
C ALA A 75 19.51 9.79 -3.47
N ARG A 76 19.46 10.61 -2.41
CA ARG A 76 18.59 10.37 -1.25
C ARG A 76 17.10 10.44 -1.57
N PRO A 77 16.57 11.44 -2.32
CA PRO A 77 15.16 11.45 -2.70
C PRO A 77 14.77 10.23 -3.53
N ARG A 78 15.65 9.79 -4.44
CA ARG A 78 15.43 8.60 -5.25
C ARG A 78 15.39 7.34 -4.40
N LEU A 79 16.38 7.14 -3.53
CA LEU A 79 16.44 6.00 -2.61
C LEU A 79 15.25 5.97 -1.65
N ALA A 80 14.83 7.13 -1.13
CA ALA A 80 13.63 7.25 -0.32
C ALA A 80 12.38 6.78 -1.09
N GLY A 81 12.24 7.21 -2.34
CA GLY A 81 11.18 6.75 -3.24
C GLY A 81 11.19 5.24 -3.46
N ASP A 82 12.35 4.66 -3.76
CA ASP A 82 12.49 3.22 -3.99
C ASP A 82 12.16 2.41 -2.73
N MET A 83 12.52 2.90 -1.54
CA MET A 83 12.10 2.29 -0.27
C MET A 83 10.59 2.34 -0.06
N LEU A 84 9.91 3.43 -0.43
CA LEU A 84 8.44 3.51 -0.37
C LEU A 84 7.78 2.49 -1.31
N VAL A 85 8.31 2.34 -2.53
CA VAL A 85 7.82 1.34 -3.50
C VAL A 85 8.06 -0.08 -2.98
N ALA A 86 9.23 -0.35 -2.39
CA ALA A 86 9.54 -1.65 -1.78
C ALA A 86 8.59 -1.98 -0.62
N ALA A 87 8.34 -1.02 0.28
CA ALA A 87 7.39 -1.18 1.39
C ALA A 87 5.96 -1.44 0.89
N TRP A 88 5.53 -0.72 -0.16
CA TRP A 88 4.22 -0.95 -0.80
C TRP A 88 4.11 -2.38 -1.35
N ARG A 89 5.11 -2.83 -2.13
CA ARG A 89 5.13 -4.19 -2.71
C ARG A 89 5.12 -5.25 -1.62
N HIS A 90 5.91 -5.08 -0.55
CA HIS A 90 5.93 -5.96 0.60
C HIS A 90 4.55 -6.06 1.27
N ALA A 91 3.93 -4.91 1.59
CA ALA A 91 2.62 -4.85 2.21
C ALA A 91 1.52 -5.46 1.32
N LEU A 92 1.55 -5.20 0.02
CA LEU A 92 0.60 -5.73 -0.95
C LEU A 92 0.73 -7.25 -1.08
N GLY A 93 1.95 -7.78 -1.15
CA GLY A 93 2.24 -9.21 -1.18
C GLY A 93 1.72 -9.92 0.07
N GLY A 94 2.06 -9.40 1.26
CA GLY A 94 1.59 -9.95 2.53
C GLY A 94 0.07 -9.88 2.68
N TRP A 95 -0.54 -8.76 2.30
CA TRP A 95 -2.00 -8.62 2.27
C TRP A 95 -2.66 -9.62 1.29
N ALA A 96 -2.12 -9.80 0.09
CA ALA A 96 -2.70 -10.72 -0.89
C ALA A 96 -2.53 -12.20 -0.53
N ALA A 97 -1.52 -12.55 0.26
CA ALA A 97 -1.34 -13.89 0.82
C ALA A 97 -2.29 -14.12 2.01
N GLU A 98 -2.26 -13.21 3.00
CA GLU A 98 -2.80 -13.43 4.34
C GLU A 98 -4.13 -12.71 4.63
N ALA A 99 -4.67 -11.91 3.70
CA ALA A 99 -5.94 -11.23 4.00
C ALA A 99 -7.05 -12.24 4.32
N ALA A 100 -7.81 -11.90 5.36
CA ALA A 100 -9.04 -12.60 5.76
C ALA A 100 -10.03 -12.71 4.60
N ASP A 101 -10.97 -13.64 4.70
CA ASP A 101 -12.07 -13.78 3.75
C ASP A 101 -13.38 -13.23 4.36
N PRO A 102 -13.96 -12.13 3.82
CA PRO A 102 -13.50 -11.37 2.65
C PRO A 102 -12.36 -10.38 2.94
N PRO A 103 -11.51 -10.08 1.95
CA PRO A 103 -10.42 -9.15 2.11
C PRO A 103 -10.94 -7.72 2.34
N SER A 104 -10.13 -6.89 3.00
CA SER A 104 -10.49 -5.51 3.32
C SER A 104 -9.42 -4.50 2.90
N ALA A 105 -9.88 -3.35 2.41
CA ALA A 105 -9.03 -2.20 2.11
C ALA A 105 -8.36 -1.64 3.36
N ALA A 106 -9.07 -1.65 4.49
CA ALA A 106 -8.52 -1.23 5.79
C ALA A 106 -7.33 -2.09 6.21
N GLY A 107 -7.40 -3.41 5.97
CA GLY A 107 -6.30 -4.34 6.25
C GLY A 107 -5.07 -4.10 5.38
N LEU A 108 -5.25 -3.73 4.10
CA LEU A 108 -4.14 -3.31 3.24
C LEU A 108 -3.52 -2.01 3.75
N ALA A 109 -4.35 -1.01 4.04
CA ALA A 109 -3.88 0.28 4.53
C ALA A 109 -3.11 0.16 5.86
N ALA A 110 -3.53 -0.76 6.75
CA ALA A 110 -2.78 -1.08 7.96
C ALA A 110 -1.40 -1.65 7.65
N ARG A 111 -1.32 -2.71 6.83
CA ARG A 111 -0.03 -3.30 6.43
C ARG A 111 0.90 -2.32 5.73
N VAL A 112 0.37 -1.41 4.91
CA VAL A 112 1.18 -0.36 4.28
C VAL A 112 1.76 0.58 5.33
N ARG A 113 0.97 1.05 6.29
CA ARG A 113 1.49 1.90 7.38
C ARG A 113 2.56 1.17 8.20
N ASP A 114 2.34 -0.10 8.51
CA ASP A 114 3.30 -0.92 9.26
C ASP A 114 4.62 -1.08 8.49
N ALA A 115 4.55 -1.37 7.19
CA ALA A 115 5.73 -1.47 6.34
C ALA A 115 6.50 -0.14 6.23
N MET A 116 5.79 0.98 6.10
CA MET A 116 6.41 2.30 6.06
C MET A 116 7.07 2.66 7.40
N ALA A 117 6.44 2.32 8.53
CA ALA A 117 7.00 2.54 9.86
C ALA A 117 8.28 1.72 10.10
N ALA A 118 8.43 0.58 9.44
CA ALA A 118 9.64 -0.25 9.52
C ALA A 118 10.82 0.29 8.70
N LEU A 119 10.62 1.23 7.77
CA LEU A 119 11.67 1.69 6.85
C LEU A 119 12.90 2.26 7.56
N PRO A 120 12.79 3.18 8.54
CA PRO A 120 13.98 3.73 9.20
C PRO A 120 14.79 2.66 9.93
N GLY A 121 14.12 1.73 10.62
CA GLY A 121 14.77 0.62 11.30
C GLY A 121 15.40 -0.40 10.36
N SER A 122 14.90 -0.50 9.13
CA SER A 122 15.45 -1.41 8.10
C SER A 122 16.84 -0.99 7.63
N LEU A 123 17.12 0.32 7.59
CA LEU A 123 18.42 0.85 7.18
C LEU A 123 19.51 0.65 8.24
N THR A 124 19.13 0.44 9.50
CA THR A 124 20.04 0.27 10.63
C THR A 124 19.98 -1.13 11.22
N LEU A 125 19.35 -2.09 10.53
CA LEU A 125 19.15 -3.45 11.04
C LEU A 125 20.49 -4.20 11.08
N PRO A 126 21.04 -4.54 12.27
CA PRO A 126 22.21 -5.39 12.33
C PRO A 126 21.82 -6.83 11.96
N ALA A 127 22.61 -7.46 11.10
CA ALA A 127 22.47 -8.87 10.77
C ALA A 127 23.74 -9.61 11.17
N THR A 128 23.61 -10.62 12.03
CA THR A 128 24.69 -11.57 12.30
C THR A 128 24.60 -12.71 11.28
N PRO A 129 25.72 -13.07 10.62
CA PRO A 129 25.75 -14.24 9.76
C PRO A 129 25.29 -15.47 10.54
N ARG A 130 24.44 -16.30 9.94
CA ARG A 130 24.09 -17.59 10.52
C ARG A 130 25.37 -18.44 10.53
N ALA A 131 25.77 -18.92 11.70
CA ALA A 131 26.87 -19.87 11.79
C ALA A 131 26.55 -21.06 10.88
N GLU A 132 27.41 -21.33 9.91
CA GLU A 132 27.36 -22.57 9.15
C GLU A 132 27.53 -23.69 10.18
N ALA A 133 26.50 -24.51 10.37
CA ALA A 133 26.66 -25.73 11.14
C ALA A 133 27.71 -26.55 10.40
N GLY A 134 28.93 -26.58 10.94
CA GLY A 134 30.09 -27.23 10.34
C GLY A 134 29.73 -28.63 9.87
N GLY A 135 29.63 -28.78 8.55
CA GLY A 135 29.56 -30.08 7.89
C GLY A 135 30.91 -30.76 8.08
N ARG A 136 30.90 -31.84 8.87
CA ARG A 136 31.93 -32.87 8.82
C ARG A 136 31.65 -33.81 7.65
#